data_AF-E5X437-F1
#
_entry.id   AF-E5X437-F1
#
_cell.length_a   1.000
_cell.length_b   1.000
_cell.length_c   1.000
_cell.angle_alpha   90.00
_cell.angle_beta   90.00
_cell.angle_gamma   90.00
#
_symmetry.space_group_name_H-M   'P 1'
#
loop_
_entity.id
_entity.type
_entity.pdbx_description
1 polymer ?
#
loop_
_entity_poly.entity_id
_entity_poly.type
_entity_poly.pdbx_seq_one_letter_code
_entity_poly.pdbx_strand_id
1 'polypeptide(L)'
;MYGYYPFGKDVTFEIELNQVINQTMENDIPQYANMNVSTGRKLKQLLMIISKSVPFKPVMQKLADIIGVSRNYLSDYLLYIEKAGMIAQVRDATGGIRGLGKVEKIYLDNTNLIYILGGENSNIGNIRETFFYNQMRVKQDIISSKVSDFQIGERTFEIGGKSKGQQQIAKAQEGYVIKDDIETGYGNIIPLWNFGMNY
;
A
#
# COMPACT_ATOMS: atom_id res chain seq x y z
N MET A 1 3.11 12.16 10.82
CA MET A 1 4.18 11.26 10.34
C MET A 1 5.16 12.11 9.53
N TYR A 2 6.04 12.81 10.23
CA TYR A 2 7.01 13.75 9.64
C TYR A 2 8.28 12.99 9.27
N GLY A 3 8.71 12.99 8.00
CA GLY A 3 9.98 12.38 7.59
C GLY A 3 9.96 11.54 6.31
N TYR A 4 8.78 11.15 5.80
CA TYR A 4 8.70 10.42 4.52
C TYR A 4 8.96 11.33 3.32
N TYR A 5 8.44 12.56 3.37
CA TYR A 5 8.68 13.60 2.37
C TYR A 5 9.62 14.68 2.95
N PRO A 6 10.55 15.23 2.15
CA PRO A 6 11.55 16.19 2.63
C PRO A 6 10.93 17.50 3.14
N PHE A 7 9.73 17.84 2.67
CA PHE A 7 8.92 19.00 3.06
C PHE A 7 7.87 18.65 4.14
N GLY A 8 8.02 17.51 4.82
CA GLY A 8 7.03 17.01 5.76
C GLY A 8 6.60 18.01 6.85
N LYS A 9 7.52 18.89 7.27
CA LYS A 9 7.31 19.85 8.37
C LYS A 9 6.74 21.19 7.91
N ASP A 10 6.52 21.38 6.62
CA ASP A 10 6.13 22.65 6.06
C ASP A 10 4.64 22.91 6.36
N VAL A 11 4.28 24.17 6.64
CA VAL A 11 2.88 24.56 6.90
C VAL A 11 2.01 24.29 5.66
N THR A 12 2.64 24.28 4.49
CA THR A 12 2.06 24.00 3.17
C THR A 12 2.12 22.52 2.77
N PHE A 13 2.46 21.61 3.69
CA PHE A 13 2.66 20.17 3.40
C PHE A 13 1.54 19.55 2.56
N GLU A 14 0.27 19.80 2.91
CA GLU A 14 -0.86 19.22 2.17
C GLU A 14 -0.93 19.73 0.72
N ILE A 15 -0.65 21.02 0.52
CA ILE A 15 -0.64 21.66 -0.80
C ILE A 15 0.51 21.10 -1.64
N GLU A 16 1.70 20.99 -1.06
CA GLU A 16 2.89 20.47 -1.72
C GLU A 16 2.75 19.00 -2.08
N LEU A 17 2.21 18.18 -1.18
CA LEU A 17 1.97 16.76 -1.47
C LEU A 17 0.92 16.60 -2.56
N ASN A 18 -0.15 17.40 -2.58
CA ASN A 18 -1.11 17.41 -3.69
C ASN A 18 -0.45 17.82 -5.02
N GLN A 19 0.46 18.80 -5.02
CA GLN A 19 1.21 19.20 -6.20
C GLN A 19 2.11 18.06 -6.70
N VAL A 20 2.84 17.39 -5.80
CA VAL A 20 3.67 16.22 -6.13
C VAL A 20 2.81 15.11 -6.75
N ILE A 21 1.66 14.79 -6.16
CA ILE A 21 0.74 13.78 -6.70
C ILE A 21 0.28 14.19 -8.11
N ASN A 22 -0.17 15.43 -8.29
CA ASN A 22 -0.64 15.90 -9.61
C ASN A 22 0.47 15.85 -10.66
N GLN A 23 1.65 16.37 -10.33
CA GLN A 23 2.81 16.36 -11.21
C GLN A 23 3.21 14.95 -11.61
N THR A 24 3.30 14.05 -10.62
CA THR A 24 3.69 12.65 -10.87
C THR A 24 2.71 11.95 -11.80
N MET A 25 1.41 12.12 -11.55
CA MET A 25 0.35 11.39 -12.23
C MET A 25 0.04 11.94 -13.62
N GLU A 26 0.06 13.26 -13.78
CA GLU A 26 -0.32 13.92 -15.04
C GLU A 26 0.87 14.19 -15.98
N ASN A 27 2.09 14.29 -15.45
CA ASN A 27 3.27 14.66 -16.23
C ASN A 27 4.39 13.61 -16.17
N ASP A 28 4.88 13.26 -14.97
CA ASP A 28 6.12 12.46 -14.85
C ASP A 28 5.95 11.03 -15.37
N ILE A 29 4.88 10.33 -14.98
CA ILE A 29 4.59 8.98 -15.48
C ILE A 29 4.35 9.01 -17.01
N PRO A 30 3.45 9.86 -17.55
CA PRO A 30 3.28 9.94 -19.00
C PRO A 30 4.56 10.24 -19.77
N GLN A 31 5.39 11.17 -19.28
CA GLN A 31 6.66 11.51 -19.91
C GLN A 31 7.62 10.32 -19.91
N TYR A 32 7.79 9.65 -18.76
CA TYR A 32 8.67 8.49 -18.62
C TYR A 32 8.25 7.35 -19.54
N ALA A 33 6.95 7.08 -19.64
CA ALA A 33 6.42 5.96 -20.44
C ALA A 33 6.04 6.35 -21.88
N ASN A 34 6.40 7.55 -22.34
CA ASN A 34 6.07 8.10 -23.66
C ASN A 34 4.56 8.02 -24.01
N MET A 35 3.72 8.36 -23.04
CA MET A 35 2.26 8.38 -23.16
C MET A 35 1.76 9.80 -23.46
N ASN A 36 0.57 9.91 -24.04
CA ASN A 36 -0.04 11.22 -24.31
C ASN A 36 -0.65 11.86 -23.04
N VAL A 37 -0.95 13.16 -23.12
CA VAL A 37 -1.56 13.94 -22.03
C VAL A 37 -2.89 13.35 -21.55
N SER A 38 -3.69 12.75 -22.44
CA SER A 38 -4.96 12.14 -22.05
C SER A 38 -4.78 10.96 -21.10
N THR A 39 -3.64 10.27 -21.18
CA THR A 39 -3.28 9.19 -20.26
C THR A 39 -2.99 9.71 -18.86
N GLY A 40 -2.33 10.86 -18.71
CA GLY A 40 -2.09 11.48 -17.39
C GLY A 40 -3.39 11.69 -16.59
N ARG A 41 -4.44 12.19 -17.26
CA ARG A 41 -5.77 12.34 -16.65
C ARG A 41 -6.36 11.00 -16.21
N LYS A 42 -6.19 9.94 -17.00
CA LYS A 42 -6.66 8.58 -16.67
C LYS A 42 -5.88 7.98 -15.50
N LEU A 43 -4.57 8.20 -15.42
CA LEU A 43 -3.74 7.76 -14.30
C LEU A 43 -4.21 8.41 -13.00
N LYS A 44 -4.39 9.74 -13.01
CA LYS A 44 -4.93 10.46 -11.83
C LYS A 44 -6.32 9.97 -11.46
N GLN A 45 -7.21 9.79 -12.43
CA GLN A 45 -8.55 9.24 -12.18
C GLN A 45 -8.47 7.85 -11.52
N LEU A 46 -7.58 6.98 -12.01
CA LEU A 46 -7.33 5.66 -11.43
C LEU A 46 -6.85 5.75 -9.98
N LEU A 47 -5.89 6.63 -9.67
CA LEU A 47 -5.43 6.86 -8.31
C LEU A 47 -6.55 7.34 -7.39
N MET A 48 -7.40 8.26 -7.85
CA MET A 48 -8.56 8.75 -7.09
C MET A 48 -9.63 7.67 -6.84
N ILE A 49 -9.77 6.69 -7.74
CA ILE A 49 -10.65 5.53 -7.53
C ILE A 49 -10.03 4.61 -6.49
N ILE A 50 -8.73 4.32 -6.62
CA ILE A 50 -7.99 3.48 -5.68
C ILE A 50 -8.06 4.08 -4.28
N SER A 51 -7.74 5.36 -4.11
CA SER A 51 -7.66 6.01 -2.80
C SER A 51 -8.95 5.91 -1.97
N LYS A 52 -10.10 5.86 -2.64
CA LYS A 52 -11.42 5.73 -1.99
C LYS A 52 -11.77 4.32 -1.54
N SER A 53 -11.06 3.31 -2.05
CA SER A 53 -11.39 1.90 -1.83
C SER A 53 -10.26 1.10 -1.20
N VAL A 54 -9.09 1.69 -0.98
CA VAL A 54 -7.98 0.99 -0.33
C VAL A 54 -8.30 0.64 1.14
N PRO A 55 -7.88 -0.55 1.60
CA PRO A 55 -7.24 -1.60 0.82
C PRO A 55 -8.27 -2.53 0.17
N PHE A 56 -8.01 -3.00 -1.06
CA PHE A 56 -8.92 -3.93 -1.74
C PHE A 56 -8.22 -4.89 -2.70
N LYS A 57 -8.86 -6.03 -2.97
CA LYS A 57 -8.47 -6.96 -4.03
C LYS A 57 -8.93 -6.44 -5.39
N PRO A 58 -8.02 -6.11 -6.32
CA PRO A 58 -8.41 -5.47 -7.57
C PRO A 58 -9.13 -6.44 -8.51
N VAL A 59 -10.30 -6.02 -9.00
CA VAL A 59 -10.96 -6.65 -10.15
C VAL A 59 -10.54 -5.90 -11.40
N MET A 60 -9.50 -6.40 -12.06
CA MET A 60 -8.84 -5.70 -13.18
C MET A 60 -9.82 -5.27 -14.28
N GLN A 61 -10.80 -6.12 -14.63
CA GLN A 61 -11.78 -5.76 -15.66
C GLN A 61 -12.62 -4.54 -15.23
N LYS A 62 -13.16 -4.55 -14.01
CA LYS A 62 -13.98 -3.45 -13.49
C LYS A 62 -13.21 -2.13 -13.45
N LEU A 63 -11.95 -2.16 -13.01
CA LEU A 63 -11.11 -0.96 -12.99
C LEU A 63 -10.84 -0.44 -14.41
N ALA A 64 -10.55 -1.33 -15.36
CA ALA A 64 -10.28 -0.99 -16.75
C ALA A 64 -11.50 -0.36 -17.43
N ASP A 65 -12.69 -0.92 -17.15
CA ASP A 65 -13.96 -0.39 -17.65
C ASP A 65 -14.23 1.02 -17.12
N ILE A 66 -14.02 1.26 -15.81
CA ILE A 66 -14.26 2.58 -15.18
C ILE A 66 -13.36 3.67 -15.77
N ILE A 67 -12.09 3.36 -16.07
CA ILE A 67 -11.14 4.34 -16.63
C ILE A 67 -11.11 4.33 -18.18
N GLY A 68 -11.91 3.46 -18.81
CA GLY A 68 -12.03 3.34 -20.26
C GLY A 68 -10.72 2.97 -20.95
N VAL A 69 -10.06 1.89 -20.50
CA VAL A 69 -8.84 1.33 -21.13
C VAL A 69 -8.90 -0.20 -21.21
N SER A 70 -7.98 -0.81 -21.96
CA SER A 70 -7.85 -2.27 -21.96
C SER A 70 -7.23 -2.78 -20.66
N ARG A 71 -7.48 -4.04 -20.31
CA ARG A 71 -6.88 -4.68 -19.13
C ARG A 71 -5.35 -4.67 -19.14
N ASN A 72 -4.72 -4.72 -20.33
CA ASN A 72 -3.27 -4.65 -20.45
C ASN A 72 -2.76 -3.26 -20.06
N TYR A 73 -3.36 -2.20 -20.60
CA TYR A 73 -3.03 -0.83 -20.22
C TYR A 73 -3.26 -0.55 -18.73
N LEU A 74 -4.33 -1.08 -18.14
CA LEU A 74 -4.54 -0.97 -16.70
C LEU A 74 -3.39 -1.60 -15.91
N SER A 75 -2.91 -2.76 -16.34
CA SER A 75 -1.81 -3.47 -15.65
C SER A 75 -0.52 -2.63 -15.70
N ASP A 76 -0.22 -2.03 -16.85
CA ASP A 76 0.91 -1.11 -17.01
C ASP A 76 0.73 0.15 -16.16
N TYR A 77 -0.48 0.72 -16.10
CA TYR A 77 -0.78 1.89 -15.28
C TYR A 77 -0.55 1.61 -13.80
N LEU A 78 -1.07 0.50 -13.27
CA LEU A 78 -0.83 0.11 -11.88
C LEU A 78 0.66 -0.07 -11.60
N LEU A 79 1.41 -0.68 -12.53
CA LEU A 79 2.86 -0.82 -12.40
C LEU A 79 3.59 0.53 -12.35
N TYR A 80 3.23 1.48 -13.22
CA TYR A 80 3.87 2.80 -13.22
C TYR A 80 3.50 3.63 -11.99
N ILE A 81 2.25 3.58 -11.55
CA ILE A 81 1.79 4.26 -10.33
C ILE A 81 2.49 3.69 -9.10
N GLU A 82 2.70 2.37 -9.05
CA GLU A 82 3.48 1.71 -8.00
C GLU A 82 4.96 2.13 -8.02
N LYS A 83 5.60 2.10 -9.20
CA LYS A 83 6.99 2.55 -9.36
C LYS A 83 7.19 4.02 -8.99
N ALA A 84 6.16 4.84 -9.17
CA ALA A 84 6.16 6.24 -8.78
C ALA A 84 5.90 6.47 -7.28
N GLY A 85 5.69 5.40 -6.49
CA GLY A 85 5.48 5.50 -5.05
C GLY A 85 4.11 6.04 -4.65
N MET A 86 3.08 5.84 -5.48
CA MET A 86 1.71 6.31 -5.20
C MET A 86 0.81 5.20 -4.65
N ILE A 87 1.01 3.97 -5.09
CA ILE A 87 0.32 2.78 -4.59
C ILE A 87 1.33 1.68 -4.29
N ALA A 88 0.89 0.64 -3.60
CA ALA A 88 1.66 -0.58 -3.46
C ALA A 88 0.78 -1.82 -3.67
N GLN A 89 1.30 -2.84 -4.35
CA GLN A 89 0.59 -4.06 -4.73
C GLN A 89 1.12 -5.27 -3.96
N VAL A 90 0.31 -5.80 -3.06
CA VAL A 90 0.61 -7.04 -2.33
C VAL A 90 0.19 -8.22 -3.18
N ARG A 91 1.12 -9.16 -3.37
CA ARG A 91 0.93 -10.34 -4.21
C ARG A 91 0.88 -11.60 -3.36
N ASP A 92 0.27 -12.64 -3.89
CA ASP A 92 0.34 -13.99 -3.30
C ASP A 92 1.61 -14.75 -3.71
N ALA A 93 1.79 -15.93 -3.13
CA ALA A 93 2.88 -16.85 -3.45
C ALA A 93 2.69 -17.61 -4.79
N THR A 94 1.67 -17.32 -5.61
CA THR A 94 1.38 -18.13 -6.81
C THR A 94 2.28 -17.84 -8.00
N GLY A 95 3.28 -16.96 -7.85
CA GLY A 95 4.11 -16.44 -8.93
C GLY A 95 4.93 -17.48 -9.69
N GLY A 96 5.28 -18.61 -9.06
CA GLY A 96 6.00 -19.72 -9.70
C GLY A 96 7.16 -19.27 -10.61
N ILE A 97 7.30 -19.93 -11.77
CA ILE A 97 8.35 -19.66 -12.78
C ILE A 97 8.26 -18.25 -13.40
N ARG A 98 7.09 -17.59 -13.32
CA ARG A 98 6.85 -16.26 -13.91
C ARG A 98 7.24 -15.11 -12.96
N GLY A 99 7.68 -15.41 -11.75
CA GLY A 99 8.32 -14.46 -10.82
C GLY A 99 7.40 -13.43 -10.16
N LEU A 100 6.12 -13.33 -10.54
CA LEU A 100 5.17 -12.39 -9.94
C LEU A 100 3.83 -13.07 -9.66
N GLY A 101 3.47 -13.15 -8.38
CA GLY A 101 2.17 -13.63 -7.93
C GLY A 101 1.01 -12.72 -8.35
N LYS A 102 -0.21 -13.23 -8.16
CA LYS A 102 -1.43 -12.47 -8.42
C LYS A 102 -1.53 -11.33 -7.40
N VAL A 103 -1.96 -10.16 -7.85
CA VAL A 103 -2.26 -9.04 -6.94
C VAL A 103 -3.48 -9.40 -6.09
N GLU A 104 -3.26 -9.53 -4.79
CA GLU A 104 -4.29 -9.84 -3.81
C GLU A 104 -4.83 -8.59 -3.13
N LYS A 105 -4.00 -7.55 -2.99
CA LYS A 105 -4.41 -6.31 -2.34
C LYS A 105 -3.66 -5.10 -2.90
N ILE A 106 -4.35 -3.97 -3.09
CA ILE A 106 -3.75 -2.67 -3.40
C ILE A 106 -3.90 -1.76 -2.17
N TYR A 107 -2.82 -1.05 -1.85
CA TYR A 107 -2.77 0.01 -0.84
C TYR A 107 -2.34 1.33 -1.50
N LEU A 108 -2.62 2.46 -0.83
CA LEU A 108 -1.83 3.66 -1.07
C LEU A 108 -0.42 3.43 -0.50
N ASP A 109 0.59 4.02 -1.13
CA ASP A 109 1.98 3.63 -0.86
C ASP A 109 2.44 3.87 0.58
N ASN A 110 1.97 4.97 1.18
CA ASN A 110 2.29 5.38 2.54
C ASN A 110 1.09 6.09 3.20
N THR A 111 1.14 6.26 4.52
CA THR A 111 0.00 6.80 5.26
C THR A 111 -0.26 8.29 5.00
N ASN A 112 0.73 9.08 4.56
CA ASN A 112 0.49 10.49 4.21
C ASN A 112 -0.44 10.58 2.99
N LEU A 113 -0.26 9.70 2.01
CA LEU A 113 -1.18 9.61 0.88
C LEU A 113 -2.60 9.24 1.32
N ILE A 114 -2.74 8.36 2.33
CA ILE A 114 -4.05 8.03 2.91
C ILE A 114 -4.70 9.29 3.49
N TYR A 115 -3.98 10.05 4.32
CA TYR A 115 -4.54 11.25 4.93
C TYR A 115 -4.91 12.33 3.89
N ILE A 116 -4.06 12.55 2.87
CA ILE A 116 -4.32 13.56 1.83
C ILE A 116 -5.46 13.15 0.89
N LEU A 117 -5.48 11.89 0.42
CA LEU A 117 -6.42 11.44 -0.62
C LEU A 117 -7.70 10.83 -0.05
N GLY A 118 -7.65 10.28 1.17
CA GLY A 118 -8.77 9.65 1.86
C GLY A 118 -9.51 10.57 2.83
N GLY A 119 -8.88 11.65 3.28
CA GLY A 119 -9.48 12.63 4.20
C GLY A 119 -9.93 12.03 5.54
N GLU A 120 -11.02 12.57 6.10
CA GLU A 120 -11.55 12.21 7.42
C GLU A 120 -12.06 10.76 7.56
N ASN A 121 -12.28 10.06 6.43
CA ASN A 121 -12.78 8.68 6.42
C ASN A 121 -11.66 7.61 6.43
N SER A 122 -10.43 8.01 6.74
CA SER A 122 -9.27 7.11 6.76
C SER A 122 -9.43 6.01 7.82
N ASN A 123 -9.52 4.75 7.37
CA ASN A 123 -9.67 3.61 8.26
C ASN A 123 -8.36 3.31 9.01
N ILE A 124 -8.40 3.27 10.35
CA ILE A 124 -7.20 3.05 11.17
C ILE A 124 -6.55 1.67 10.94
N GLY A 125 -7.34 0.63 10.63
CA GLY A 125 -6.82 -0.67 10.23
C GLY A 125 -5.98 -0.58 8.97
N ASN A 126 -6.49 0.11 7.94
CA ASN A 126 -5.75 0.38 6.70
C ASN A 126 -4.45 1.14 6.96
N ILE A 127 -4.48 2.17 7.81
CA ILE A 127 -3.28 2.96 8.15
C ILE A 127 -2.20 2.05 8.78
N ARG A 128 -2.59 1.17 9.70
CA ARG A 128 -1.66 0.23 10.37
C ARG A 128 -1.07 -0.78 9.40
N GLU A 129 -1.91 -1.41 8.58
CA GLU A 129 -1.47 -2.34 7.55
C GLU A 129 -0.54 -1.67 6.54
N THR A 130 -0.91 -0.47 6.07
CA THR A 130 -0.12 0.33 5.13
C THR A 130 1.23 0.70 5.72
N PHE A 131 1.27 1.15 6.97
CA PHE A 131 2.52 1.46 7.66
C PHE A 131 3.41 0.23 7.76
N PHE A 132 2.90 -0.90 8.26
CA PHE A 132 3.68 -2.13 8.38
C PHE A 132 4.23 -2.57 7.01
N TYR A 133 3.36 -2.64 6.00
CA TYR A 133 3.75 -3.06 4.66
C TYR A 133 4.80 -2.11 4.05
N ASN A 134 4.60 -0.79 4.18
CA ASN A 134 5.52 0.23 3.70
C ASN A 134 6.91 0.11 4.32
N GLN A 135 7.00 -0.07 5.63
CA GLN A 135 8.28 -0.17 6.32
C GLN A 135 8.99 -1.50 6.06
N MET A 136 8.26 -2.60 5.90
CA MET A 136 8.85 -3.94 5.76
C MET A 136 9.29 -4.26 4.34
N ARG A 137 8.54 -3.83 3.32
CA ARG A 137 8.81 -4.17 1.91
C ARG A 137 10.13 -3.63 1.35
N VAL A 138 10.79 -2.71 2.08
CA VAL A 138 12.08 -2.13 1.67
C VAL A 138 13.19 -3.18 1.65
N LYS A 139 13.18 -4.09 2.64
CA LYS A 139 14.22 -5.11 2.82
C LYS A 139 13.71 -6.54 2.78
N GLN A 140 12.40 -6.72 2.82
CA GLN A 140 11.76 -8.03 2.94
C GLN A 140 10.83 -8.28 1.75
N ASP A 141 10.82 -9.53 1.29
CA ASP A 141 9.78 -10.00 0.36
C ASP A 141 8.52 -10.32 1.14
N ILE A 142 7.51 -9.49 0.98
CA ILE A 142 6.25 -9.53 1.73
C ILE A 142 5.09 -9.85 0.80
N ILE A 143 4.44 -10.98 1.10
CA ILE A 143 3.30 -11.49 0.34
C ILE A 143 2.03 -11.46 1.20
N SER A 144 0.87 -11.60 0.56
CA SER A 144 -0.40 -11.78 1.26
C SER A 144 -0.43 -13.15 1.94
N SER A 145 -0.84 -13.19 3.21
CA SER A 145 -1.07 -14.46 3.89
C SER A 145 -2.45 -15.04 3.55
N LYS A 146 -2.55 -16.38 3.53
CA LYS A 146 -3.84 -17.08 3.37
C LYS A 146 -4.66 -17.12 4.66
N VAL A 147 -4.04 -16.86 5.80
CA VAL A 147 -4.64 -17.03 7.14
C VAL A 147 -4.65 -15.74 7.97
N SER A 148 -4.00 -14.69 7.49
CA SER A 148 -3.75 -13.42 8.20
C SER A 148 -3.43 -12.32 7.18
N ASP A 149 -2.91 -11.17 7.61
CA ASP A 149 -2.65 -10.01 6.75
C ASP A 149 -1.44 -10.23 5.82
N PHE A 150 -0.27 -10.56 6.38
CA PHE A 150 0.98 -10.67 5.63
C PHE A 150 1.80 -11.91 5.99
N GLN A 151 2.68 -12.30 5.08
CA GLN A 151 3.66 -13.35 5.28
C GLN A 151 5.03 -12.93 4.75
N ILE A 152 6.08 -13.25 5.50
CA ILE A 152 7.49 -13.04 5.13
C ILE A 152 8.23 -14.34 5.46
N GLY A 153 8.67 -15.06 4.43
CA GLY A 153 9.18 -16.43 4.60
C GLY A 153 8.14 -17.33 5.28
N GLU A 154 8.52 -17.96 6.39
CA GLU A 154 7.63 -18.82 7.19
C GLU A 154 6.80 -18.06 8.24
N ARG A 155 7.08 -16.76 8.44
CA ARG A 155 6.44 -15.92 9.46
C ARG A 155 5.16 -15.29 8.95
N THR A 156 4.12 -15.37 9.77
CA THR A 156 2.81 -14.76 9.53
C THR A 156 2.59 -13.57 10.46
N PHE A 157 2.11 -12.46 9.92
CA PHE A 157 1.91 -11.21 10.65
C PHE A 157 0.46 -10.77 10.55
N GLU A 158 -0.16 -10.61 11.73
CA GLU A 158 -1.48 -10.04 11.90
C GLU A 158 -1.37 -8.64 12.49
N ILE A 159 -1.94 -7.64 11.82
CA ILE A 159 -1.84 -6.24 12.22
C ILE A 159 -3.16 -5.81 12.87
N GLY A 160 -3.07 -5.04 13.96
CA GLY A 160 -4.26 -4.52 14.61
C GLY A 160 -3.99 -3.52 15.71
N GLY A 161 -5.07 -3.07 16.37
CA GLY A 161 -4.97 -2.23 17.56
C GLY A 161 -4.66 -3.04 18.82
N LYS A 162 -4.55 -2.34 19.95
CA LYS A 162 -4.28 -2.90 21.29
C LYS A 162 -5.09 -4.16 21.65
N SER A 163 -6.37 -4.22 21.27
CA SER A 163 -7.29 -5.32 21.58
C SER A 163 -7.17 -6.53 20.64
N LYS A 164 -6.31 -6.50 19.62
CA LYS A 164 -6.17 -7.61 18.67
C LYS A 164 -5.75 -8.90 19.38
N GLY A 165 -6.50 -9.98 19.17
CA GLY A 165 -6.21 -11.31 19.70
C GLY A 165 -5.31 -12.13 18.77
N GLN A 166 -4.95 -13.34 19.20
CA GLN A 166 -4.05 -14.24 18.45
C GLN A 166 -4.78 -15.30 17.61
N GLN A 167 -6.12 -15.25 17.50
CA GLN A 167 -6.90 -16.32 16.88
C GLN A 167 -6.55 -16.57 15.40
N GLN A 168 -6.27 -15.52 14.62
CA GLN A 168 -5.98 -15.64 13.19
C GLN A 168 -4.65 -16.35 12.92
N ILE A 169 -3.66 -16.13 13.80
CA ILE A 169 -2.33 -16.74 13.70
C ILE A 169 -2.22 -18.09 14.41
N ALA A 170 -3.29 -18.59 15.04
CA ALA A 170 -3.25 -19.85 15.79
C ALA A 170 -2.90 -21.08 14.93
N LYS A 171 -3.11 -20.97 13.61
CA LYS A 171 -2.76 -22.00 12.63
C LYS A 171 -1.44 -21.71 11.88
N ALA A 172 -0.79 -20.58 12.16
CA ALA A 172 0.50 -20.27 11.59
C ALA A 172 1.59 -21.06 12.31
N GLN A 173 2.59 -21.52 11.56
CA GLN A 173 3.77 -22.18 12.13
C GLN A 173 4.56 -21.22 13.02
N GLU A 174 4.78 -19.99 12.53
CA GLU A 174 5.41 -18.90 13.28
C GLU A 174 4.56 -17.63 13.10
N GLY A 175 3.75 -17.29 14.11
CA GLY A 175 2.75 -16.23 14.03
C GLY A 175 3.02 -15.08 14.99
N TYR A 176 2.95 -13.85 14.48
CA TYR A 176 3.14 -12.61 15.24
C TYR A 176 1.91 -11.71 15.16
N VAL A 177 1.56 -11.09 16.30
CA VAL A 177 0.54 -10.02 16.34
C VAL A 177 1.23 -8.69 16.49
N ILE A 178 1.10 -7.85 15.49
CA ILE A 178 1.62 -6.50 15.46
C ILE A 178 0.54 -5.56 15.99
N LYS A 179 0.80 -4.96 17.15
CA LYS A 179 -0.17 -4.12 17.85
C LYS A 179 0.22 -2.67 17.84
N ASP A 180 -0.71 -1.85 17.39
CA ASP A 180 -0.70 -0.42 17.63
C ASP A 180 -1.16 -0.08 19.06
N ASP A 181 -0.84 1.13 19.53
CA ASP A 181 -1.19 1.66 20.86
C ASP A 181 -0.66 0.84 22.05
N ILE A 182 0.54 0.27 21.92
CA ILE A 182 1.27 -0.39 23.03
C ILE A 182 2.74 0.06 23.08
N GLU A 183 3.30 0.16 24.28
CA GLU A 183 4.70 0.54 24.50
C GLU A 183 5.64 -0.67 24.47
N THR A 184 5.19 -1.83 24.95
CA THR A 184 6.03 -3.03 25.09
C THR A 184 5.33 -4.26 24.55
N GLY A 185 6.07 -5.11 23.85
CA GLY A 185 5.63 -6.43 23.41
C GLY A 185 5.95 -7.52 24.44
N TYR A 186 5.32 -8.69 24.29
CA TYR A 186 5.66 -9.90 25.03
C TYR A 186 5.44 -11.12 24.15
N GLY A 187 6.43 -12.03 24.12
CA GLY A 187 6.38 -13.23 23.27
C GLY A 187 6.28 -12.87 21.79
N ASN A 188 5.21 -13.31 21.14
CA ASN A 188 4.93 -13.06 19.72
C ASN A 188 4.11 -11.78 19.46
N ILE A 189 3.91 -10.94 20.48
CA ILE A 189 3.28 -9.63 20.33
C ILE A 189 4.37 -8.57 20.19
N ILE A 190 4.34 -7.81 19.10
CA ILE A 190 5.33 -6.76 18.80
C ILE A 190 4.61 -5.42 18.62
N PRO A 191 5.07 -4.32 19.24
CA PRO A 191 4.52 -3.00 18.97
C PRO A 191 4.73 -2.58 17.51
N LEU A 192 3.72 -1.97 16.90
CA LEU A 192 3.75 -1.53 15.50
C LEU A 192 4.87 -0.50 15.26
N TRP A 193 5.12 0.39 16.22
CA TRP A 193 6.13 1.43 16.09
C TRP A 193 7.56 0.89 15.96
N ASN A 194 7.84 -0.35 16.43
CA ASN A 194 9.15 -0.98 16.26
C ASN A 194 9.55 -1.11 14.79
N PHE A 195 8.58 -1.14 13.88
CA PHE A 195 8.84 -1.31 12.46
C PHE A 195 9.23 -0.01 11.76
N GLY A 196 9.06 1.16 12.38
CA GLY A 196 9.42 2.46 11.80
C GLY A 196 10.92 2.72 11.63
N MET A 197 11.77 1.79 12.04
CA MET A 197 13.24 1.87 11.91
C MET A 197 13.81 0.93 10.83
N ASN A 198 12.97 0.26 10.04
CA ASN A 198 13.40 -0.74 9.04
C ASN A 198 13.74 -0.17 7.64
N TYR A 199 13.98 1.14 7.53
CA TYR A 199 14.27 1.82 6.25
C TYR A 199 15.71 1.61 5.75
#